data_AF-A0A968CE82-F1
#
_entry.id   AF-A0A968CE82-F1
#
_cell.length_a   1.000
_cell.length_b   1.000
_cell.length_c   1.000
_cell.angle_alpha   90.00
_cell.angle_beta   90.00
_cell.angle_gamma   90.00
#
_symmetry.space_group_name_H-M   'P 1'
#
loop_
_entity.id
_entity.type
_entity.pdbx_description
1 polymer ?
#
loop_
_entity_poly.entity_id
_entity_poly.type
_entity_poly.pdbx_seq_one_letter_code
_entity_poly.pdbx_strand_id
1 'polypeptide(L)' 'TQRVLPFGTPAEVREQVLERCEVLGTGGGFVFNTIHNIQAGTPVENVVAVVEAVREFSAETR' A
#
# COMPACT_ATOMS: atom_id res chain seq x y z
N THR A 1 -2.70 2.60 13.37
CA THR A 1 -2.51 1.26 13.97
C THR A 1 -2.05 0.31 12.89
N GLN A 2 -1.08 -0.57 13.19
CA GLN A 2 -0.42 -1.44 12.21
C GLN A 2 -1.10 -2.83 12.20
N ARG A 3 -2.02 -3.07 11.24
CA ARG A 3 -2.78 -4.33 11.18
C ARG A 3 -2.73 -5.03 9.83
N VAL A 4 -3.12 -4.33 8.77
CA VAL A 4 -3.35 -4.97 7.46
C VAL A 4 -2.07 -5.50 6.84
N LEU A 5 -0.99 -4.73 6.84
CA LEU A 5 0.28 -5.17 6.25
C LEU A 5 0.86 -6.46 6.89
N PRO A 6 1.00 -6.59 8.22
CA PRO A 6 1.55 -7.80 8.83
C PRO A 6 0.56 -8.97 8.98
N PHE A 7 -0.76 -8.73 9.02
CA PHE A 7 -1.74 -9.76 9.41
C PHE A 7 -2.91 -9.95 8.44
N GLY A 8 -3.07 -9.08 7.46
CA GLY A 8 -4.10 -9.21 6.43
C GLY A 8 -3.65 -10.11 5.29
N THR A 9 -4.55 -10.29 4.33
CA THR A 9 -4.31 -10.95 3.06
C THR A 9 -3.71 -9.97 2.03
N PRO A 10 -3.04 -10.45 0.98
CA PRO A 10 -2.57 -9.60 -0.12
C PRO A 10 -3.69 -8.74 -0.75
N ALA A 11 -4.92 -9.27 -0.81
CA ALA A 11 -6.07 -8.54 -1.33
C ALA A 11 -6.45 -7.35 -0.43
N GLU A 12 -6.55 -7.56 0.88
CA GLU A 12 -6.83 -6.49 1.84
C GLU A 12 -5.71 -5.43 1.86
N VAL A 13 -4.45 -5.86 1.69
CA VAL A 13 -3.31 -4.94 1.55
C VAL A 13 -3.45 -4.09 0.30
N ARG A 14 -3.75 -4.70 -0.85
CA ARG A 14 -3.96 -3.98 -2.12
C ARG A 14 -5.09 -2.96 -1.98
N GLU A 15 -6.25 -3.38 -1.48
CA GLU A 15 -7.41 -2.49 -1.29
C GLU A 15 -7.07 -1.30 -0.39
N GLN A 16 -6.42 -1.54 0.75
CA GLN A 16 -6.02 -0.45 1.64
C GLN A 16 -5.03 0.50 0.98
N VAL A 17 -4.04 -0.01 0.24
CA VAL A 17 -3.05 0.84 -0.43
C VAL A 17 -3.71 1.74 -1.48
N LEU A 18 -4.59 1.18 -2.31
CA LEU A 18 -5.33 1.94 -3.32
C LEU A 18 -6.21 3.01 -2.67
N GLU A 19 -6.97 2.67 -1.62
CA GLU A 19 -7.80 3.62 -0.85
C GLU A 19 -6.94 4.80 -0.34
N ARG A 20 -5.75 4.54 0.21
CA ARG A 20 -4.88 5.62 0.73
C ARG A 20 -4.27 6.46 -0.39
N CYS A 21 -3.91 5.84 -1.50
CA CYS A 21 -3.44 6.56 -2.67
C CYS A 21 -4.53 7.47 -3.25
N GLU A 22 -5.77 7.02 -3.35
CA GLU A 22 -6.90 7.84 -3.83
C GLU A 22 -7.16 9.05 -2.92
N VAL A 23 -7.22 8.81 -1.61
CA VAL A 23 -7.51 9.87 -0.62
C VAL A 23 -6.36 10.88 -0.52
N LEU A 24 -5.11 10.43 -0.51
CA LEU A 24 -3.95 11.28 -0.23
C LEU A 24 -3.25 11.78 -1.50
N GLY A 25 -3.42 11.10 -2.63
CA GLY A 25 -2.78 11.40 -3.91
C GLY A 25 -3.50 12.46 -4.74
N THR A 26 -4.71 12.87 -4.33
CA THR A 26 -5.48 13.90 -5.03
C THR A 26 -4.69 15.21 -5.11
N GLY A 27 -4.53 15.74 -6.32
CA GLY A 27 -3.75 16.97 -6.58
C GLY A 27 -2.25 16.75 -6.77
N GLY A 28 -1.77 15.51 -6.73
CA GLY A 28 -0.37 15.16 -6.96
C GLY A 28 0.55 15.48 -5.78
N GLY A 29 1.86 15.30 -5.95
CA GLY A 29 2.87 15.57 -4.92
C GLY A 29 2.90 14.56 -3.76
N PHE A 30 2.10 13.50 -3.83
CA PHE A 30 2.08 12.42 -2.85
C PHE A 30 3.15 11.36 -3.14
N VAL A 31 3.91 11.00 -2.09
CA VAL A 31 4.87 9.88 -2.13
C VAL A 31 4.40 8.83 -1.13
N PHE A 32 3.99 7.67 -1.64
CA PHE A 32 3.51 6.58 -0.80
C PHE A 32 4.63 6.02 0.09
N ASN A 33 4.31 5.76 1.37
CA ASN A 33 5.13 4.96 2.27
C ASN A 33 4.27 4.34 3.38
N THR A 34 4.77 3.29 4.04
CA THR A 34 4.16 2.79 5.28
C THR A 34 4.41 3.77 6.43
N ILE A 35 3.45 3.88 7.36
CA ILE A 35 3.56 4.78 8.52
C ILE A 35 4.75 4.42 9.43
N HIS A 36 5.12 3.13 9.46
CA HIS A 36 6.27 2.62 10.22
C HIS A 36 7.03 1.58 9.40
N ASN A 37 8.20 1.17 9.88
CA ASN A 37 9.01 0.13 9.26
C ASN A 37 8.25 -1.20 9.13
N ILE A 38 8.52 -1.91 8.04
CA ILE A 38 8.16 -3.32 7.89
C ILE A 38 8.88 -4.13 8.96
N GLN A 39 8.13 -4.89 9.75
CA GLN A 39 8.67 -5.67 10.86
C GLN A 39 8.92 -7.13 10.44
N ALA A 40 9.79 -7.80 11.18
CA ALA A 40 10.03 -9.23 11.01
C ALA A 40 8.71 -10.02 11.12
N GLY A 41 8.55 -11.03 10.26
CA GLY A 41 7.32 -11.82 10.18
C GLY A 41 6.21 -11.22 9.31
N THR A 42 6.40 -10.02 8.74
CA THR A 42 5.49 -9.53 7.67
C THR A 42 5.60 -10.47 6.47
N PRO A 43 4.47 -11.04 5.98
CA PRO A 43 4.51 -11.92 4.82
C PRO A 43 5.05 -11.20 3.57
N VAL A 44 5.86 -11.89 2.76
CA VAL A 44 6.50 -11.30 1.58
C VAL A 44 5.46 -10.90 0.54
N GLU A 45 4.46 -11.75 0.35
CA GLU A 45 3.30 -11.54 -0.52
C GLU A 45 2.55 -10.25 -0.19
N ASN A 46 2.48 -9.86 1.09
CA ASN A 46 1.86 -8.61 1.49
C ASN A 46 2.74 -7.41 1.11
N VAL A 47 4.05 -7.52 1.25
CA VAL A 47 4.98 -6.46 0.80
C VAL A 47 4.94 -6.31 -0.73
N VAL A 48 4.85 -7.42 -1.46
CA VAL A 48 4.67 -7.42 -2.92
C VAL A 48 3.36 -6.73 -3.29
N ALA A 49 2.25 -7.06 -2.62
CA ALA A 49 0.95 -6.43 -2.85
C ALA A 49 0.97 -4.91 -2.65
N VAL A 50 1.74 -4.40 -1.67
CA VAL A 50 1.97 -2.94 -1.53
C VAL A 50 2.62 -2.36 -2.78
N VAL A 51 3.71 -2.96 -3.24
CA VAL A 51 4.48 -2.44 -4.39
C VAL A 51 3.64 -2.49 -5.67
N GLU A 52 2.91 -3.57 -5.89
CA GLU A 52 2.03 -3.74 -7.05
C GLU A 52 0.89 -2.72 -7.04
N ALA A 53 0.21 -2.55 -5.91
CA ALA A 53 -0.88 -1.57 -5.77
C ALA A 53 -0.42 -0.13 -6.01
N VAL A 54 0.77 0.26 -5.50
CA VAL A 54 1.33 1.60 -5.78
C VAL A 54 1.65 1.78 -7.27
N ARG A 55 2.20 0.75 -7.93
CA ARG A 55 2.50 0.78 -9.36
C ARG A 55 1.24 0.87 -10.21
N GLU A 56 0.21 0.12 -9.84
CA GLU A 56 -1.12 0.15 -10.47
C GLU A 56 -1.71 1.56 -10.41
N PHE A 57 -1.86 2.12 -9.22
CA PHE A 57 -2.38 3.49 -9.04
C PHE A 57 -1.59 4.55 -9.82
N SER A 58 -0.27 4.43 -9.83
CA SER A 58 0.61 5.36 -10.55
C SER A 58 0.49 5.25 -12.07
N ALA A 59 0.11 4.07 -12.59
CA ALA A 59 -0.13 3.87 -14.02
C ALA A 59 -1.47 4.45 -14.47
N GLU A 60 -2.49 4.42 -13.61
CA GLU A 60 -3.81 4.99 -13.86
C GLU A 60 -3.83 6.53 -13.78
N THR A 61 -3.02 7.10 -12.88
CA THR A 61 -2.96 8.55 -12.62
C THR A 61 -2.02 9.30 -13.58
N ARG A 62 -1.61 8.67 -14.69
CA ARG A 62 -0.76 9.29 -15.72
C ARG A 62 -1.49 10.28 -16.61
#